data_AF-A0A918UP12-F1
#
_entry.id   AF-A0A918UP12-F1
#
_cell.length_a   1.000
_cell.length_b   1.000
_cell.length_c   1.000
_cell.angle_alpha   90.00
_cell.angle_beta   90.00
_cell.angle_gamma   90.00
#
_symmetry.space_group_name_H-M   'P 1'
#
loop_
_entity.id
_entity.type
_entity.pdbx_description
1 polymer ?
#
loop_
_entity_poly.entity_id
_entity_poly.type
_entity_poly.pdbx_seq_one_letter_code
_entity_poly.pdbx_strand_id
1 'polypeptide(L)'
;MTNWAPDVPQVVHSELPPFGIKPHWVAFAFSAQANRLYDLYNAHVNRDRGDLVVWPTLDDLASMMGLSRGDKVAPYMRELETGGAVDVETLTKTGGNGRRYVITLRVHPPEGFTGPLQSSDWHHANRDGQLARTTMAGRARGVHPDEPAEQEVPPLEGGDVGPLLGGDVHPPEGVVTKNKLNQNKEEQPAPSARSAADARRASAGSGVREEDSGSAATDKTGPVEAEEEPGDSVAARPVPGPRKPKSASDKGTGPGSPFPLDVRQRIYATEALLPPELRTVLAAQFPYGHLPNVSRQVIARALGDRTPDQLGVRAARRWTAYGYERDHHDGVLRSPLGVVEELLRPTPYCPDTECEDGLNIHTGHACKPCEARIKERRTDRLAGRWVPEHRPPRLYRDREQCEVCDQPFPGVVPDDRVCQECHAGLDRAAAHVNGTPAGEAPVETDPGNCAAPPSSAYRRCREQQAQTRLDALQSPAAPF
;
A
#
# COMPACT_ATOMS: atom_id res chain seq x y z
N MET A 1 43.30 -39.53 -21.77
CA MET A 1 42.24 -39.00 -22.64
C MET A 1 40.99 -38.80 -21.80
N THR A 2 40.88 -37.63 -21.17
CA THR A 2 39.76 -37.29 -20.28
C THR A 2 38.69 -36.61 -21.12
N ASN A 3 37.50 -37.24 -21.17
CA ASN A 3 36.33 -36.73 -21.89
C ASN A 3 35.90 -35.39 -21.31
N TRP A 4 36.15 -34.31 -22.05
CA TRP A 4 35.56 -33.00 -21.84
C TRP A 4 34.18 -33.02 -22.52
N ALA A 5 33.15 -33.39 -21.77
CA ALA A 5 31.79 -33.14 -22.21
C ALA A 5 31.53 -31.63 -22.07
N PRO A 6 31.14 -30.91 -23.13
CA PRO A 6 30.82 -29.49 -23.00
C PRO A 6 29.63 -29.34 -22.05
N ASP A 7 29.84 -28.58 -20.97
CA ASP A 7 28.80 -28.21 -20.02
C ASP A 7 27.62 -27.63 -20.78
N VAL A 8 26.47 -28.29 -20.67
CA VAL A 8 25.20 -27.78 -21.18
C VAL A 8 24.93 -26.47 -20.42
N PRO A 9 24.82 -25.32 -21.10
CA PRO A 9 24.59 -24.05 -20.42
C PRO A 9 23.29 -24.14 -19.63
N GLN A 10 23.38 -24.10 -18.30
CA GLN A 10 22.21 -24.04 -17.45
C GLN A 10 21.52 -22.69 -17.69
N VAL A 11 20.27 -22.75 -18.14
CA VAL A 11 19.41 -21.56 -18.24
C VAL A 11 19.10 -21.10 -16.82
N VAL A 12 19.88 -20.14 -16.32
CA VAL A 12 19.60 -19.48 -15.05
C VAL A 12 18.39 -18.58 -15.25
N HIS A 13 17.20 -19.07 -14.88
CA HIS A 13 16.04 -18.21 -14.73
C HIS A 13 16.31 -17.26 -13.57
N SER A 14 16.39 -15.95 -13.85
CA SER A 14 16.51 -14.96 -12.78
C SER A 14 15.30 -15.07 -11.85
N GLU A 15 15.53 -15.22 -10.55
CA GLU A 15 14.45 -15.21 -9.53
C GLU A 15 13.72 -13.86 -9.45
N LEU A 16 14.26 -12.83 -10.09
CA LEU A 16 13.63 -11.52 -10.19
C LEU A 16 12.42 -11.58 -11.13
N PRO A 17 11.30 -10.95 -10.76
CA PRO A 17 10.17 -10.79 -11.67
C PRO A 17 10.62 -10.04 -12.94
N PRO A 18 9.94 -10.23 -14.07
CA PRO A 18 10.28 -9.52 -15.31
C PRO A 18 10.29 -8.01 -15.06
N PHE A 19 11.43 -7.37 -15.31
CA PHE A 19 11.62 -5.93 -15.13
C PHE A 19 12.09 -5.29 -16.45
N GLY A 20 11.64 -4.06 -16.71
CA GLY A 20 12.11 -3.22 -17.81
C GLY A 20 13.17 -2.23 -17.32
N ILE A 21 14.20 -1.97 -18.13
CA ILE A 21 15.19 -0.92 -17.87
C ILE A 21 14.76 0.33 -18.62
N LYS A 22 14.60 1.45 -17.93
CA LYS A 22 14.32 2.76 -18.53
C LYS A 22 15.57 3.64 -18.52
N PRO A 23 15.96 4.26 -19.65
CA PRO A 23 17.05 5.22 -19.66
C PRO A 23 16.76 6.43 -18.77
N HIS A 24 17.78 6.90 -18.03
CA HIS A 24 17.65 8.05 -17.13
C HIS A 24 17.24 9.34 -17.87
N TRP A 25 17.76 9.57 -19.07
CA TRP A 25 17.42 10.77 -19.84
C TRP A 25 15.92 10.86 -20.14
N VAL A 26 15.26 9.73 -20.42
CA VAL A 26 13.80 9.67 -20.59
C VAL A 26 13.11 10.03 -19.27
N ALA A 27 13.55 9.42 -18.16
CA ALA A 27 12.95 9.66 -16.84
C ALA A 27 12.94 11.15 -16.45
N PHE A 28 13.93 11.93 -16.88
CA PHE A 28 14.09 13.33 -16.51
C PHE A 28 13.58 14.34 -17.55
N ALA A 29 13.46 13.95 -18.82
CA ALA A 29 13.11 14.87 -19.91
C ALA A 29 11.59 15.05 -20.11
N PHE A 30 10.79 14.06 -19.69
CA PHE A 30 9.37 13.99 -20.04
C PHE A 30 8.44 14.09 -18.82
N SER A 31 7.18 14.39 -19.09
CA SER A 31 6.11 14.38 -18.10
C SER A 31 5.95 12.99 -17.46
N ALA A 32 5.39 12.95 -16.25
CA ALA A 32 5.17 11.69 -15.54
C ALA A 32 4.29 10.70 -16.33
N GLN A 33 3.32 11.21 -17.11
CA GLN A 33 2.44 10.37 -17.93
C GLN A 33 3.14 9.86 -19.19
N ALA A 34 3.95 10.69 -19.86
CA ALA A 34 4.80 10.25 -20.96
C ALA A 34 5.83 9.20 -20.52
N ASN A 35 6.42 9.39 -19.34
CA ASN A 35 7.30 8.40 -18.71
C ASN A 35 6.61 7.06 -18.48
N ARG A 36 5.38 7.08 -17.95
CA ARG A 36 4.58 5.86 -17.77
C ARG A 36 4.25 5.20 -19.11
N LEU A 37 3.94 5.97 -20.14
CA LEU A 37 3.69 5.44 -21.48
C LEU A 37 4.94 4.76 -22.07
N TYR A 38 6.13 5.35 -21.88
CA TYR A 38 7.39 4.74 -22.29
C TYR A 38 7.64 3.40 -21.56
N ASP A 39 7.36 3.34 -20.25
CA ASP A 39 7.48 2.09 -19.47
C ASP A 39 6.55 1.00 -20.01
N LEU A 40 5.31 1.37 -20.40
CA LEU A 40 4.38 0.44 -21.04
C LEU A 40 4.89 -0.04 -22.39
N TYR A 41 5.45 0.84 -23.23
CA TYR A 41 6.09 0.41 -24.48
C TYR A 41 7.23 -0.58 -24.24
N ASN A 42 8.09 -0.31 -23.26
CA ASN A 42 9.20 -1.19 -22.90
C ASN A 42 8.70 -2.57 -22.41
N ALA A 43 7.57 -2.60 -21.70
CA ALA A 43 6.93 -3.85 -21.29
C ALA A 43 6.35 -4.67 -22.48
N HIS A 44 6.05 -4.02 -23.62
CA HIS A 44 5.57 -4.68 -24.84
C HIS A 44 6.70 -5.10 -25.79
N VAL A 45 7.96 -4.76 -25.49
CA VAL A 45 9.11 -5.16 -26.31
C VAL A 45 9.24 -6.68 -26.28
N ASN A 46 9.21 -7.30 -27.45
CA ASN A 46 9.45 -8.73 -27.60
C ASN A 46 10.96 -8.99 -27.59
N ARG A 47 11.48 -9.44 -26.44
CA ARG A 47 12.91 -9.69 -26.24
C ARG A 47 13.47 -10.78 -27.15
N ASP A 48 12.66 -11.75 -27.54
CA ASP A 48 13.08 -12.84 -28.42
C ASP A 48 13.35 -12.34 -29.85
N ARG A 49 12.70 -11.24 -30.25
CA ARG A 49 12.89 -10.63 -31.56
C ARG A 49 14.17 -9.78 -31.63
N GLY A 50 14.71 -9.37 -30.48
CA GLY A 50 15.93 -8.56 -30.40
C GLY A 50 15.80 -7.13 -30.95
N ASP A 51 14.60 -6.69 -31.32
CA ASP A 51 14.33 -5.32 -31.72
C ASP A 51 13.57 -4.54 -30.63
N LEU A 52 13.50 -3.22 -30.80
CA LEU A 52 12.82 -2.30 -29.89
C LEU A 52 11.50 -1.80 -30.47
N VAL A 53 10.86 -2.61 -31.32
CA VAL A 53 9.65 -2.24 -32.06
C VAL A 53 8.42 -2.77 -31.35
N VAL A 54 7.39 -1.96 -31.18
CA VAL A 54 6.13 -2.38 -30.55
C VAL A 54 4.93 -1.83 -31.32
N TRP A 55 3.81 -2.55 -31.28
CA TRP A 55 2.56 -2.15 -31.95
C TRP A 55 1.30 -2.37 -31.07
N PRO A 56 1.30 -1.91 -29.81
CA PRO A 56 0.11 -1.99 -28.96
C PRO A 56 -1.05 -1.16 -29.53
N THR A 57 -2.29 -1.53 -29.20
CA THR A 57 -3.44 -0.69 -29.56
C THR A 57 -3.53 0.51 -28.62
N LEU A 58 -4.04 1.64 -29.12
CA LEU A 58 -4.21 2.84 -28.29
C LEU A 58 -5.20 2.61 -27.13
N ASP A 59 -6.20 1.75 -27.32
CA ASP A 59 -7.19 1.45 -26.30
C ASP A 59 -6.60 0.59 -25.18
N ASP A 60 -5.71 -0.38 -25.50
CA ASP A 60 -4.97 -1.15 -24.49
C ASP A 60 -4.08 -0.23 -23.64
N LEU A 61 -3.36 0.68 -24.30
CA LEU A 61 -2.52 1.68 -23.62
C LEU A 61 -3.37 2.59 -22.73
N ALA A 62 -4.51 3.08 -23.22
CA ALA A 62 -5.41 3.90 -22.43
C ALA A 62 -5.90 3.14 -21.18
N SER A 63 -6.33 1.89 -21.35
CA SER A 63 -6.76 1.01 -20.25
C SER A 63 -5.66 0.84 -19.20
N MET A 64 -4.42 0.51 -19.62
CA MET A 64 -3.28 0.37 -18.71
C MET A 64 -2.85 1.68 -18.04
N MET A 65 -3.07 2.83 -18.69
CA MET A 65 -2.80 4.15 -18.10
C MET A 65 -3.93 4.63 -17.17
N GLY A 66 -5.09 3.99 -17.17
CA GLY A 66 -6.29 4.46 -16.46
C GLY A 66 -6.97 5.64 -17.15
N LEU A 67 -6.83 5.74 -18.47
CA LEU A 67 -7.49 6.74 -19.31
C LEU A 67 -8.75 6.13 -19.91
N SER A 68 -9.76 6.95 -20.16
CA SER A 68 -11.07 6.47 -20.61
C SER A 68 -11.11 6.01 -22.07
N ARG A 69 -10.17 6.44 -22.92
CA ARG A 69 -10.18 6.25 -24.37
C ARG A 69 -8.78 6.33 -24.97
N GLY A 70 -8.53 5.60 -26.07
CA GLY A 70 -7.25 5.61 -26.78
C GLY A 70 -6.78 6.98 -27.28
N ASP A 71 -7.70 7.88 -27.63
CA ASP A 71 -7.36 9.24 -28.09
C ASP A 71 -6.62 10.08 -27.03
N LYS A 72 -6.79 9.74 -25.76
CA LYS A 72 -6.12 10.40 -24.63
C LYS A 72 -4.65 10.04 -24.48
N VAL A 73 -4.18 9.00 -25.16
CA VAL A 73 -2.75 8.61 -25.18
C VAL A 73 -1.95 9.50 -26.14
N ALA A 74 -2.59 10.01 -27.20
CA ALA A 74 -1.94 10.75 -28.27
C ALA A 74 -1.12 12.00 -27.85
N PRO A 75 -1.51 12.80 -26.82
CA PRO A 75 -0.66 13.89 -26.33
C PRO A 75 0.67 13.41 -25.77
N TYR A 76 0.68 12.31 -25.02
CA TYR A 76 1.89 11.76 -24.40
C TYR A 76 2.78 11.06 -25.42
N MET A 77 2.18 10.42 -26.43
CA MET A 77 2.90 9.86 -27.56
C MET A 77 3.62 10.97 -28.36
N ARG A 78 2.92 12.08 -28.66
CA ARG A 78 3.53 13.25 -29.32
C ARG A 78 4.65 13.88 -28.49
N GLU A 79 4.51 13.89 -27.17
CA GLU A 79 5.55 14.39 -26.27
C GLU A 79 6.85 13.56 -26.40
N LEU A 80 6.73 12.22 -26.33
CA LEU A 80 7.86 11.30 -26.49
C LEU A 80 8.49 11.39 -27.88
N GLU A 81 7.67 11.48 -28.93
CA GLU A 81 8.11 11.63 -30.32
C GLU A 81 8.86 12.95 -30.52
N THR A 82 8.32 14.06 -30.01
CA THR A 82 8.95 15.39 -30.12
C THR A 82 10.30 15.44 -29.41
N GLY A 83 10.44 14.76 -28.27
CA GLY A 83 11.73 14.65 -27.58
C GLY A 83 12.65 13.54 -28.09
N GLY A 84 12.28 12.83 -29.15
CA GLY A 84 13.08 11.78 -29.76
C GLY A 84 13.25 10.52 -28.91
N ALA A 85 12.35 10.25 -27.96
CA ALA A 85 12.37 9.00 -27.18
C ALA A 85 11.76 7.82 -27.92
N VAL A 86 10.86 8.09 -28.86
CA VAL A 86 10.24 7.09 -29.72
C VAL A 86 10.14 7.61 -31.15
N ASP A 87 10.25 6.72 -32.12
CA ASP A 87 9.86 6.98 -33.51
C ASP A 87 8.49 6.35 -33.75
N VAL A 88 7.53 7.10 -34.30
CA VAL A 88 6.15 6.63 -34.52
C VAL A 88 5.87 6.56 -36.01
N GLU A 89 5.71 5.34 -36.53
CA GLU A 89 5.27 5.10 -37.90
C GLU A 89 3.77 4.77 -37.91
N THR A 90 3.02 5.48 -38.75
CA THR A 90 1.59 5.20 -38.95
C THR A 90 1.41 4.35 -40.20
N LEU A 91 1.00 3.11 -40.02
CA LEU A 91 0.66 2.21 -41.11
C LEU A 91 -0.86 2.19 -41.33
N THR A 92 -1.29 2.32 -42.57
CA THR A 92 -2.68 2.03 -42.97
C THR A 92 -2.85 0.51 -43.02
N LYS A 93 -3.93 -0.01 -42.41
CA LYS A 93 -4.22 -1.44 -42.49
C LYS A 93 -4.61 -1.80 -43.93
N THR A 94 -3.99 -2.83 -44.49
CA THR A 94 -4.38 -3.37 -45.81
C THR A 94 -5.85 -3.80 -45.77
N GLY A 95 -6.69 -3.15 -46.57
CA GLY A 95 -8.11 -3.50 -46.72
C GLY A 95 -9.09 -2.87 -45.73
N GLY A 96 -8.71 -1.83 -44.96
CA GLY A 96 -9.68 -1.15 -44.09
C GLY A 96 -9.29 0.25 -43.61
N ASN A 97 -10.27 1.01 -43.12
CA ASN A 97 -10.13 2.40 -42.63
C ASN A 97 -9.40 2.52 -41.27
N GLY A 98 -8.56 1.56 -40.92
CA GLY A 98 -7.84 1.53 -39.65
C GLY A 98 -6.40 2.02 -39.78
N ARG A 99 -5.94 2.82 -38.81
CA ARG A 99 -4.52 3.13 -38.61
C ARG A 99 -3.94 2.18 -37.56
N ARG A 100 -2.70 1.73 -37.77
CA ARG A 100 -1.89 1.03 -36.78
C ARG A 100 -0.64 1.87 -36.54
N TYR A 101 -0.23 1.96 -35.29
CA TYR A 101 1.01 2.62 -34.89
C TYR A 101 2.09 1.55 -34.70
N VAL A 102 3.23 1.74 -35.34
CA VAL A 102 4.45 0.98 -35.12
C VAL A 102 5.41 1.93 -34.44
N ILE A 103 5.85 1.57 -33.24
CA ILE A 103 6.60 2.46 -32.35
C ILE A 103 7.96 1.84 -32.10
N THR A 104 9.02 2.57 -32.42
CA THR A 104 10.41 2.15 -32.17
C THR A 104 10.95 2.93 -30.99
N LEU A 105 11.37 2.23 -29.93
CA LEU A 105 11.93 2.85 -28.73
C LEU A 105 13.40 3.22 -28.96
N ARG A 106 13.79 4.42 -28.53
CA ARG A 106 15.20 4.84 -28.49
C ARG A 106 15.77 4.66 -27.09
N VAL A 107 16.92 3.99 -27.01
CA VAL A 107 17.68 3.80 -25.76
C VAL A 107 18.61 4.99 -25.53
N HIS A 108 19.24 5.48 -26.59
CA HIS A 108 20.13 6.62 -26.56
C HIS A 108 19.37 7.92 -26.83
N PRO A 109 19.77 9.03 -26.20
CA PRO A 109 19.19 10.34 -26.49
C PRO A 109 19.47 10.72 -27.96
N PRO A 110 18.59 11.50 -28.61
CA PRO A 110 18.83 12.00 -29.96
C PRO A 110 20.07 12.92 -30.01
N GLU A 111 20.68 13.04 -31.19
CA GLU A 111 21.81 13.96 -31.39
C GLU A 111 21.41 15.40 -31.03
N GLY A 112 22.26 16.08 -30.26
CA GLY A 112 21.99 17.44 -29.80
C GLY A 112 21.00 17.55 -28.63
N PHE A 113 20.62 16.44 -27.98
CA PHE A 113 19.80 16.49 -26.77
C PHE A 113 20.48 17.31 -25.65
N THR A 114 19.82 18.38 -25.20
CA THR A 114 20.33 19.32 -24.19
C THR A 114 19.77 19.08 -22.79
N GLY A 115 18.94 18.07 -22.60
CA GLY A 115 18.35 17.74 -21.30
C GLY A 115 19.30 16.97 -20.38
N PRO A 116 18.90 16.77 -19.11
CA PRO A 116 19.69 16.01 -18.14
C PRO A 116 19.81 14.54 -18.56
N LEU A 117 21.04 14.03 -18.58
CA LEU A 117 21.33 12.62 -18.92
C LEU A 117 21.36 11.74 -17.67
N GLN A 118 21.69 12.34 -16.52
CA GLN A 118 21.79 11.66 -15.23
C GLN A 118 21.08 12.46 -14.12
N SER A 119 20.89 11.81 -12.96
CA SER A 119 20.22 12.42 -11.81
C SER A 119 20.97 13.65 -11.29
N SER A 120 22.31 13.64 -11.33
CA SER A 120 23.15 14.78 -10.96
C SER A 120 22.83 16.01 -11.81
N ASP A 121 22.75 15.87 -13.14
CA ASP A 121 22.49 16.97 -14.06
C ASP A 121 21.12 17.59 -13.78
N TRP A 122 20.12 16.75 -13.51
CA TRP A 122 18.78 17.19 -13.15
C TRP A 122 18.78 17.97 -11.83
N HIS A 123 19.49 17.47 -10.81
CA HIS A 123 19.62 18.16 -9.54
C HIS A 123 20.33 19.50 -9.70
N HIS A 124 21.39 19.58 -10.52
CA HIS A 124 22.07 20.84 -10.82
C HIS A 124 21.13 21.85 -11.49
N ALA A 125 20.43 21.45 -12.56
CA ALA A 125 19.49 22.31 -13.26
C ALA A 125 18.33 22.79 -12.36
N ASN A 126 17.84 21.94 -11.47
CA ASN A 126 16.70 22.27 -10.61
C ASN A 126 17.09 23.02 -9.33
N ARG A 127 18.33 22.90 -8.87
CA ARG A 127 18.82 23.63 -7.70
C ARG A 127 18.76 25.14 -7.95
N ASP A 128 19.17 25.58 -9.12
CA ASP A 128 19.17 27.00 -9.49
C ASP A 128 17.74 27.56 -9.56
N GLY A 129 16.80 26.76 -10.08
CA GLY A 129 15.37 27.10 -10.09
C GLY A 129 14.74 27.16 -8.68
N GLN A 130 15.15 26.27 -7.76
CA GLN A 130 14.67 26.30 -6.37
C GLN A 130 15.20 27.49 -5.57
N LEU A 131 16.46 27.87 -5.79
CA LEU A 131 17.05 29.05 -5.16
C LEU A 131 16.34 30.33 -5.62
N ALA A 132 16.02 30.44 -6.91
CA ALA A 132 15.25 31.57 -7.45
C ALA A 132 13.81 31.65 -6.88
N ARG A 133 13.15 30.51 -6.63
CA ARG A 133 11.82 30.49 -6.00
C ARG A 133 11.87 30.86 -4.52
N THR A 134 12.90 30.40 -3.81
CA THR A 134 13.08 30.69 -2.38
C THR A 134 13.36 32.18 -2.15
N THR A 135 14.17 32.82 -3.00
CA THR A 135 14.44 34.27 -2.89
C THR A 135 13.21 35.12 -3.21
N MET A 136 12.38 34.74 -4.18
CA MET A 136 11.12 35.42 -4.49
C MET A 136 10.08 35.28 -3.35
N ALA A 137 9.97 34.10 -2.73
CA ALA A 137 9.05 33.88 -1.62
C ALA A 137 9.45 34.64 -0.35
N GLY A 138 10.75 34.81 -0.10
CA GLY A 138 11.26 35.62 1.02
C GLY A 138 10.97 37.11 0.88
N ARG A 139 10.89 37.62 -0.36
CA ARG A 139 10.62 39.05 -0.65
C ARG A 139 9.12 39.40 -0.59
N ALA A 140 8.25 38.41 -0.75
CA ALA A 140 6.79 38.59 -0.70
C ALA A 140 6.22 38.58 0.73
N ARG A 141 6.97 38.11 1.74
CA ARG A 141 6.68 38.44 3.15
C ARG A 141 7.21 39.83 3.43
N GLY A 142 6.42 40.82 3.04
CA GLY A 142 6.65 42.21 3.40
C GLY A 142 6.85 42.33 4.91
N VAL A 143 8.04 42.79 5.29
CA VAL A 143 8.19 43.68 6.44
C VAL A 143 7.20 44.81 6.19
N HIS A 144 6.14 44.86 6.99
CA HIS A 144 5.22 45.98 7.04
C HIS A 144 6.07 47.21 7.40
N PRO A 145 6.20 48.24 6.53
CA PRO A 145 6.85 49.47 6.92
C PRO A 145 5.90 50.23 7.85
N ASP A 146 6.37 50.46 9.07
CA ASP A 146 5.93 51.48 10.03
C ASP A 146 4.42 51.59 10.26
N GLU A 147 3.90 50.72 11.13
CA GLU A 147 2.73 51.05 11.95
C GLU A 147 3.25 51.71 13.24
N PRO A 148 2.90 52.98 13.53
CA PRO A 148 3.43 53.70 14.67
C PRO A 148 2.96 53.06 15.98
N ALA A 149 3.89 52.98 16.94
CA ALA A 149 3.69 52.44 18.27
C ALA A 149 2.50 53.08 18.99
N GLU A 150 1.38 52.37 19.07
CA GLU A 150 0.29 52.67 20.00
C GLU A 150 0.20 51.59 21.10
N GLN A 151 0.60 52.05 22.28
CA GLN A 151 -0.07 51.85 23.57
C GLN A 151 -0.11 50.45 24.17
N GLU A 152 0.79 50.24 25.15
CA GLU A 152 0.71 49.19 26.17
C GLU A 152 -0.64 49.25 26.88
N VAL A 153 -1.47 48.22 26.66
CA VAL A 153 -2.69 47.98 27.44
C VAL A 153 -2.30 47.11 28.64
N PRO A 154 -2.54 47.55 29.89
CA PRO A 154 -2.22 46.76 31.07
C PRO A 154 -3.17 45.55 31.20
N PRO A 155 -2.74 44.46 31.86
CA PRO A 155 -3.53 43.24 31.98
C PRO A 155 -4.77 43.50 32.84
N LEU A 156 -5.96 43.26 32.27
CA LEU A 156 -7.22 43.24 33.00
C LEU A 156 -7.25 42.04 33.95
N GLU A 157 -7.56 42.33 35.21
CA GLU A 157 -7.83 41.36 36.27
C GLU A 157 -8.94 40.39 35.88
N GLY A 158 -8.68 39.10 36.12
CA GLY A 158 -9.63 38.01 35.91
C GLY A 158 -10.80 38.10 36.89
N GLY A 159 -12.00 38.37 36.36
CA GLY A 159 -13.26 38.13 37.04
C GLY A 159 -13.76 36.72 36.74
N ASP A 160 -13.91 35.91 37.80
CA ASP A 160 -14.62 34.63 37.78
C ASP A 160 -16.07 34.81 37.30
N VAL A 161 -16.43 34.16 36.19
CA VAL A 161 -17.82 34.00 35.76
C VAL A 161 -18.20 32.54 35.93
N GLY A 162 -19.05 32.26 36.92
CA GLY A 162 -19.61 30.93 37.17
C GLY A 162 -20.54 30.46 36.05
N PRO A 163 -20.70 29.14 35.87
CA PRO A 163 -21.46 28.58 34.76
C PRO A 163 -22.97 28.79 34.94
N LEU A 164 -23.57 29.50 34.00
CA LEU A 164 -25.01 29.66 33.85
C LEU A 164 -25.63 28.38 33.26
N LEU A 165 -26.55 27.80 34.02
CA LEU A 165 -27.46 26.71 33.66
C LEU A 165 -28.14 26.96 32.30
N GLY A 166 -27.76 26.16 31.29
CA GLY A 166 -28.47 26.06 30.02
C GLY A 166 -29.57 25.02 30.12
N GLY A 167 -30.82 25.47 30.04
CA GLY A 167 -32.02 24.64 30.12
C GLY A 167 -32.25 23.78 28.87
N ASP A 168 -32.87 22.63 29.12
CA ASP A 168 -33.34 21.68 28.13
C ASP A 168 -34.40 22.30 27.20
N VAL A 169 -34.09 22.32 25.90
CA VAL A 169 -35.07 22.62 24.85
C VAL A 169 -35.32 21.33 24.07
N HIS A 170 -36.50 20.74 24.29
CA HIS A 170 -37.03 19.65 23.46
C HIS A 170 -37.35 20.15 22.04
N PRO A 171 -36.96 19.43 20.97
CA PRO A 171 -37.44 19.72 19.63
C PRO A 171 -38.88 19.24 19.43
N PRO A 172 -39.75 20.03 18.75
CA PRO A 172 -41.12 19.66 18.48
C PRO A 172 -41.24 18.60 17.36
N GLU A 173 -42.27 17.77 17.51
CA GLU A 173 -42.66 16.66 16.65
C GLU A 173 -42.82 17.07 15.18
N GLY A 174 -42.10 16.37 14.30
CA GLY A 174 -42.16 16.51 12.85
C GLY A 174 -43.03 15.43 12.21
N VAL A 175 -44.07 15.91 11.55
CA VAL A 175 -45.18 15.20 10.89
C VAL A 175 -44.74 14.17 9.83
N VAL A 176 -45.45 13.04 9.85
CA VAL A 176 -45.44 11.93 8.89
C VAL A 176 -45.81 12.40 7.47
N THR A 177 -44.89 12.23 6.52
CA THR A 177 -45.23 12.19 5.09
C THR A 177 -44.94 10.82 4.50
N LYS A 178 -46.02 10.13 4.14
CA LYS A 178 -46.04 8.86 3.41
C LYS A 178 -45.52 9.07 1.99
N ASN A 179 -44.30 8.62 1.70
CA ASN A 179 -43.85 8.44 0.32
C ASN A 179 -44.01 6.98 -0.10
N LYS A 180 -44.98 6.79 -1.00
CA LYS A 180 -45.16 5.59 -1.82
C LYS A 180 -43.91 5.41 -2.69
N LEU A 181 -43.24 4.27 -2.60
CA LEU A 181 -42.39 3.78 -3.67
C LEU A 181 -42.85 2.39 -4.10
N ASN A 182 -42.99 2.26 -5.43
CA ASN A 182 -43.48 1.13 -6.19
C ASN A 182 -42.72 -0.16 -5.89
N GLN A 183 -43.47 -1.21 -5.54
CA GLN A 183 -43.05 -2.60 -5.72
C GLN A 183 -43.71 -3.14 -6.99
N ASN A 184 -42.91 -3.38 -8.02
CA ASN A 184 -43.18 -4.34 -9.11
C ASN A 184 -41.83 -5.04 -9.33
N LYS A 185 -41.72 -6.34 -8.99
CA LYS A 185 -41.77 -7.49 -9.92
C LYS A 185 -40.52 -7.48 -10.83
N GLU A 186 -39.58 -8.42 -10.74
CA GLU A 186 -39.76 -9.83 -11.10
C GLU A 186 -38.75 -10.74 -10.39
N GLU A 187 -39.26 -11.88 -9.91
CA GLU A 187 -38.51 -13.05 -9.49
C GLU A 187 -37.97 -13.77 -10.73
N GLN A 188 -36.65 -13.97 -10.81
CA GLN A 188 -36.04 -14.94 -11.71
C GLN A 188 -35.59 -16.16 -10.89
N PRO A 189 -36.04 -17.38 -11.20
CA PRO A 189 -35.59 -18.57 -10.51
C PRO A 189 -34.17 -18.97 -10.94
N ALA A 190 -33.33 -19.25 -9.95
CA ALA A 190 -31.98 -19.77 -10.12
C ALA A 190 -31.98 -21.16 -10.79
N PRO A 191 -31.13 -21.43 -11.79
CA PRO A 191 -30.94 -22.78 -12.29
C PRO A 191 -30.04 -23.62 -11.36
N SER A 192 -30.66 -24.71 -10.90
CA SER A 192 -30.15 -25.99 -10.41
C SER A 192 -28.64 -26.27 -10.51
N ALA A 193 -28.09 -26.63 -9.34
CA ALA A 193 -26.82 -27.31 -9.15
C ALA A 193 -26.78 -28.67 -9.87
N ARG A 194 -25.70 -28.94 -10.60
CA ARG A 194 -25.27 -30.29 -10.96
C ARG A 194 -23.84 -30.53 -10.50
N SER A 195 -23.70 -31.53 -9.65
CA SER A 195 -22.45 -32.06 -9.13
C SER A 195 -21.64 -32.79 -10.22
N ALA A 196 -20.31 -32.65 -10.08
CA ALA A 196 -19.24 -33.62 -10.30
C ALA A 196 -19.22 -34.49 -11.58
N ALA A 197 -18.12 -34.38 -12.34
CA ALA A 197 -17.31 -35.54 -12.67
C ALA A 197 -15.86 -35.14 -12.98
N ASP A 198 -14.97 -35.80 -12.25
CA ASP A 198 -13.54 -35.99 -12.45
C ASP A 198 -13.25 -36.67 -13.81
N ALA A 199 -12.28 -36.17 -14.57
CA ALA A 199 -11.64 -36.90 -15.66
C ALA A 199 -10.29 -36.29 -16.04
N ARG A 200 -9.23 -36.86 -15.48
CA ARG A 200 -7.86 -36.78 -16.01
C ARG A 200 -7.80 -37.40 -17.41
N ARG A 201 -7.22 -36.72 -18.40
CA ARG A 201 -6.51 -37.39 -19.52
C ARG A 201 -5.51 -36.45 -20.19
N ALA A 202 -4.26 -36.89 -20.24
CA ALA A 202 -3.19 -36.33 -21.03
C ALA A 202 -3.17 -36.94 -22.44
N SER A 203 -2.79 -36.13 -23.43
CA SER A 203 -2.28 -36.53 -24.76
C SER A 203 -1.84 -35.22 -25.46
N ALA A 204 -0.54 -34.92 -25.59
CA ALA A 204 0.38 -35.45 -26.60
C ALA A 204 -0.06 -35.18 -28.05
N GLY A 205 0.67 -34.28 -28.72
CA GLY A 205 1.25 -34.52 -30.05
C GLY A 205 0.41 -34.25 -31.32
N SER A 206 0.90 -33.29 -32.10
CA SER A 206 1.22 -33.41 -33.54
C SER A 206 0.18 -33.04 -34.63
N GLY A 207 0.70 -32.36 -35.67
CA GLY A 207 0.14 -32.19 -37.03
C GLY A 207 -0.08 -30.71 -37.38
N VAL A 208 0.84 -29.97 -38.00
CA VAL A 208 1.31 -30.06 -39.41
C VAL A 208 0.16 -30.36 -40.39
N ARG A 209 -0.36 -29.32 -41.06
CA ARG A 209 -0.45 -29.28 -42.53
C ARG A 209 -0.65 -27.88 -43.08
N GLU A 210 0.18 -27.60 -44.06
CA GLU A 210 0.12 -26.56 -45.08
C GLU A 210 -1.11 -26.67 -46.00
N GLU A 211 -1.38 -25.53 -46.62
CA GLU A 211 -1.81 -25.32 -48.00
C GLU A 211 -3.23 -25.71 -48.47
N ASP A 212 -3.90 -24.64 -48.91
CA ASP A 212 -4.39 -24.44 -50.28
C ASP A 212 -5.90 -24.44 -50.55
N SER A 213 -6.24 -23.48 -51.44
CA SER A 213 -7.40 -23.44 -52.34
C SER A 213 -8.80 -23.40 -51.69
N GLY A 214 -9.73 -22.54 -52.09
CA GLY A 214 -9.92 -21.78 -53.31
C GLY A 214 -11.43 -21.65 -53.54
N SER A 215 -11.83 -20.68 -54.38
CA SER A 215 -13.17 -20.55 -55.00
C SER A 215 -14.31 -20.03 -54.10
N ALA A 216 -15.33 -19.33 -54.58
CA ALA A 216 -15.57 -18.54 -55.78
C ALA A 216 -16.96 -17.88 -55.59
N ALA A 217 -17.14 -16.72 -56.23
CA ALA A 217 -18.39 -16.14 -56.75
C ALA A 217 -19.58 -15.89 -55.80
N THR A 218 -20.12 -14.67 -55.83
CA THR A 218 -21.22 -14.39 -56.78
C THR A 218 -21.54 -12.90 -56.90
N ASP A 219 -21.80 -12.56 -58.15
CA ASP A 219 -22.24 -11.32 -58.74
C ASP A 219 -23.42 -10.60 -58.06
N LYS A 220 -23.40 -9.27 -58.16
CA LYS A 220 -24.53 -8.53 -58.74
C LYS A 220 -24.10 -7.14 -59.22
N THR A 221 -23.92 -7.06 -60.53
CA THR A 221 -23.92 -5.84 -61.35
C THR A 221 -25.35 -5.30 -61.50
N GLY A 222 -25.45 -3.97 -61.61
CA GLY A 222 -26.66 -3.23 -61.96
C GLY A 222 -26.36 -1.72 -62.04
N PRO A 223 -26.36 -1.10 -63.24
CA PRO A 223 -25.85 0.24 -63.49
C PRO A 223 -26.95 1.30 -63.58
N VAL A 224 -26.66 2.57 -63.25
CA VAL A 224 -27.33 3.72 -63.89
C VAL A 224 -26.38 4.91 -63.92
N GLU A 225 -26.36 5.58 -65.07
CA GLU A 225 -25.49 6.67 -65.48
C GLU A 225 -25.80 8.02 -64.81
N ALA A 226 -24.86 8.94 -65.06
CA ALA A 226 -24.78 10.34 -64.68
C ALA A 226 -26.02 11.18 -64.97
N GLU A 227 -26.22 12.26 -64.20
CA GLU A 227 -26.37 13.64 -64.71
C GLU A 227 -25.99 14.68 -63.62
N GLU A 228 -25.19 15.66 -64.06
CA GLU A 228 -25.09 17.09 -63.75
C GLU A 228 -25.42 17.70 -62.35
N GLU A 229 -24.45 18.50 -61.87
CA GLU A 229 -24.56 19.64 -60.92
C GLU A 229 -25.57 20.72 -61.42
N PRO A 230 -25.96 21.79 -60.66
CA PRO A 230 -25.48 22.30 -59.37
C PRO A 230 -26.61 22.72 -58.38
N GLY A 231 -26.28 23.03 -57.12
CA GLY A 231 -27.26 23.67 -56.23
C GLY A 231 -26.82 23.94 -54.79
N ASP A 232 -26.52 25.22 -54.52
CA ASP A 232 -26.43 25.88 -53.22
C ASP A 232 -27.41 25.36 -52.15
N SER A 233 -26.91 25.01 -50.96
CA SER A 233 -27.59 25.32 -49.69
C SER A 233 -26.66 25.12 -48.49
N VAL A 234 -26.21 26.26 -47.96
CA VAL A 234 -25.54 26.40 -46.68
C VAL A 234 -26.54 26.09 -45.56
N ALA A 235 -26.58 24.84 -45.09
CA ALA A 235 -27.33 24.45 -43.90
C ALA A 235 -26.50 24.77 -42.64
N ALA A 236 -26.92 25.83 -41.94
CA ALA A 236 -26.38 26.29 -40.68
C ALA A 236 -26.35 25.18 -39.62
N ARG A 237 -25.16 24.89 -39.09
CA ARG A 237 -24.98 24.11 -37.86
C ARG A 237 -25.51 24.90 -36.66
N PRO A 238 -26.26 24.29 -35.73
CA PRO A 238 -26.73 24.97 -34.53
C PRO A 238 -25.55 25.29 -33.61
N VAL A 239 -25.39 26.59 -33.33
CA VAL A 239 -24.44 27.14 -32.36
C VAL A 239 -24.81 26.66 -30.95
N PRO A 240 -23.86 26.15 -30.14
CA PRO A 240 -24.12 25.80 -28.75
C PRO A 240 -24.42 27.07 -27.95
N GLY A 241 -25.61 27.14 -27.35
CA GLY A 241 -26.03 28.27 -26.52
C GLY A 241 -25.15 28.51 -25.28
N PRO A 242 -25.25 29.71 -24.69
CA PRO A 242 -24.41 30.14 -23.57
C PRO A 242 -24.67 29.26 -22.34
N ARG A 243 -23.59 28.64 -21.84
CA ARG A 243 -23.61 27.86 -20.60
C ARG A 243 -23.98 28.79 -19.44
N LYS A 244 -25.02 28.41 -18.69
CA LYS A 244 -25.40 29.02 -17.42
C LYS A 244 -24.17 29.21 -16.51
N PRO A 245 -23.99 30.37 -15.85
CA PRO A 245 -22.92 30.55 -14.88
C PRO A 245 -23.14 29.58 -13.71
N LYS A 246 -22.12 28.75 -13.46
CA LYS A 246 -22.03 27.96 -12.22
C LYS A 246 -21.99 28.96 -11.07
N SER A 247 -22.95 28.80 -10.16
CA SER A 247 -23.05 29.54 -8.90
C SER A 247 -21.71 29.53 -8.18
N ALA A 248 -21.17 30.73 -8.01
CA ALA A 248 -20.03 31.02 -7.18
C ALA A 248 -20.47 30.95 -5.70
N SER A 249 -20.31 29.79 -5.08
CA SER A 249 -20.42 29.64 -3.63
C SER A 249 -19.55 28.49 -3.13
N ASP A 250 -18.24 28.59 -3.36
CA ASP A 250 -17.25 27.96 -2.47
C ASP A 250 -15.88 28.63 -2.68
N LYS A 251 -15.78 29.86 -2.20
CA LYS A 251 -14.52 30.61 -2.13
C LYS A 251 -14.09 30.63 -0.67
N GLY A 252 -12.97 29.97 -0.37
CA GLY A 252 -12.18 30.28 0.82
C GLY A 252 -11.95 29.09 1.74
N THR A 253 -11.13 28.14 1.31
CA THR A 253 -10.24 27.46 2.25
C THR A 253 -8.90 27.35 1.54
N GLY A 254 -7.81 27.68 2.21
CA GLY A 254 -6.47 27.55 1.65
C GLY A 254 -6.16 26.08 1.29
N PRO A 255 -4.88 25.70 1.10
CA PRO A 255 -4.48 24.30 1.06
C PRO A 255 -4.65 23.70 2.47
N GLY A 256 -5.91 23.59 2.93
CA GLY A 256 -6.31 22.96 4.16
C GLY A 256 -6.16 21.46 4.02
N SER A 257 -5.96 20.80 5.16
CA SER A 257 -5.98 19.35 5.26
C SER A 257 -7.18 18.78 4.49
N PRO A 258 -7.03 17.68 3.72
CA PRO A 258 -8.13 17.08 2.95
C PRO A 258 -9.22 16.46 3.84
N PHE A 259 -9.07 16.51 5.17
CA PHE A 259 -9.98 15.90 6.12
C PHE A 259 -10.90 16.95 6.78
N PRO A 260 -12.19 16.62 6.96
CA PRO A 260 -13.09 17.37 7.84
C PRO A 260 -12.50 17.58 9.25
N LEU A 261 -12.92 18.65 9.94
CA LEU A 261 -12.37 19.04 11.25
C LEU A 261 -12.54 17.93 12.30
N ASP A 262 -13.69 17.27 12.34
CA ASP A 262 -14.02 16.17 13.24
C ASP A 262 -13.13 14.93 12.97
N VAL A 263 -12.97 14.55 11.70
CA VAL A 263 -12.09 13.44 11.30
C VAL A 263 -10.65 13.75 11.67
N ARG A 264 -10.20 14.99 11.47
CA ARG A 264 -8.84 15.44 11.83
C ARG A 264 -8.57 15.35 13.34
N GLN A 265 -9.52 15.74 14.19
CA GLN A 265 -9.39 15.58 15.64
C GLN A 265 -9.25 14.11 16.04
N ARG A 266 -10.06 13.22 15.44
CA ARG A 266 -9.96 11.77 15.68
C ARG A 266 -8.65 11.16 15.17
N ILE A 267 -8.12 11.67 14.05
CA ILE A 267 -6.78 11.29 13.56
C ILE A 267 -5.73 11.66 14.62
N TYR A 268 -5.75 12.88 15.14
CA TYR A 268 -4.77 13.32 16.16
C TYR A 268 -4.89 12.53 17.46
N ALA A 269 -6.11 12.22 17.90
CA ALA A 269 -6.33 11.33 19.04
C ALA A 269 -5.70 9.95 18.80
N THR A 270 -5.85 9.40 17.59
CA THR A 270 -5.23 8.11 17.23
C THR A 270 -3.70 8.20 17.19
N GLU A 271 -3.15 9.28 16.62
CA GLU A 271 -1.70 9.54 16.59
C GLU A 271 -1.10 9.61 18.01
N ALA A 272 -1.83 10.22 18.96
CA ALA A 272 -1.41 10.30 20.36
C ALA A 272 -1.39 8.95 21.09
N LEU A 273 -2.19 7.98 20.63
CA LEU A 273 -2.32 6.64 21.19
C LEU A 273 -1.38 5.60 20.55
N LEU A 274 -0.56 6.00 19.58
CA LEU A 274 0.50 5.14 19.05
C LEU A 274 1.53 4.78 20.14
N PRO A 275 2.21 3.62 20.03
CA PRO A 275 3.27 3.21 20.96
C PRO A 275 4.26 4.36 21.22
N PRO A 276 4.58 4.67 22.49
CA PRO A 276 5.37 5.85 22.85
C PRO A 276 6.77 5.84 22.23
N GLU A 277 7.38 4.66 22.12
CA GLU A 277 8.67 4.45 21.45
C GLU A 277 8.57 4.84 19.97
N LEU A 278 7.53 4.35 19.28
CA LEU A 278 7.27 4.70 17.88
C LEU A 278 7.00 6.20 17.71
N ARG A 279 6.24 6.83 18.61
CA ARG A 279 6.00 8.29 18.58
C ARG A 279 7.30 9.09 18.72
N THR A 280 8.23 8.61 19.53
CA THR A 280 9.54 9.26 19.73
C THR A 280 10.36 9.22 18.45
N VAL A 281 10.40 8.05 17.76
CA VAL A 281 11.07 7.91 16.46
C VAL A 281 10.42 8.80 15.40
N LEU A 282 9.09 8.85 15.36
CA LEU A 282 8.35 9.68 14.41
C LEU A 282 8.62 11.18 14.65
N ALA A 283 8.64 11.63 15.91
CA ALA A 283 8.95 13.02 16.24
C ALA A 283 10.37 13.42 15.83
N ALA A 284 11.34 12.50 15.95
CA ALA A 284 12.71 12.73 15.50
C ALA A 284 12.82 12.80 13.96
N GLN A 285 12.03 11.99 13.24
CA GLN A 285 12.09 11.92 11.77
C GLN A 285 11.25 13.01 11.08
N PHE A 286 10.16 13.48 11.72
CA PHE A 286 9.23 14.45 11.14
C PHE A 286 9.18 15.72 11.99
N PRO A 287 9.93 16.79 11.61
CA PRO A 287 10.06 18.00 12.43
C PRO A 287 8.74 18.76 12.61
N TYR A 288 7.73 18.49 11.78
CA TYR A 288 6.40 19.08 11.88
C TYR A 288 5.50 18.38 12.91
N GLY A 289 6.01 17.35 13.61
CA GLY A 289 5.33 16.67 14.71
C GLY A 289 4.08 15.87 14.31
N HIS A 290 3.90 15.62 13.02
CA HIS A 290 2.62 15.20 12.49
C HIS A 290 2.80 14.22 11.32
N LEU A 291 1.95 13.20 11.20
CA LEU A 291 2.09 12.20 10.14
C LEU A 291 1.81 12.81 8.74
N PRO A 292 2.46 12.29 7.67
CA PRO A 292 2.11 12.65 6.30
C PRO A 292 0.65 12.33 5.97
N ASN A 293 0.05 13.08 5.03
CA ASN A 293 -1.35 12.90 4.64
C ASN A 293 -1.65 11.48 4.14
N VAL A 294 -0.69 10.78 3.52
CA VAL A 294 -0.86 9.40 3.05
C VAL A 294 -1.15 8.46 4.23
N SER A 295 -0.36 8.51 5.29
CA SER A 295 -0.58 7.68 6.48
C SER A 295 -1.83 8.12 7.26
N ARG A 296 -2.17 9.42 7.22
CA ARG A 296 -3.44 9.91 7.77
C ARG A 296 -4.68 9.41 7.03
N GLN A 297 -4.59 9.15 5.71
CA GLN A 297 -5.68 8.50 4.97
C GLN A 297 -5.92 7.08 5.47
N VAL A 298 -4.88 6.35 5.87
CA VAL A 298 -5.00 5.02 6.48
C VAL A 298 -5.74 5.11 7.82
N ILE A 299 -5.39 6.08 8.67
CA ILE A 299 -6.09 6.34 9.93
C ILE A 299 -7.55 6.71 9.67
N ALA A 300 -7.80 7.67 8.77
CA ALA A 300 -9.14 8.13 8.43
C ALA A 300 -10.04 6.99 7.94
N ARG A 301 -9.51 6.10 7.09
CA ARG A 301 -10.23 4.92 6.62
C ARG A 301 -10.55 3.96 7.77
N ALA A 302 -9.60 3.72 8.68
CA ALA A 302 -9.81 2.85 9.83
C ALA A 302 -10.83 3.44 10.82
N LEU A 303 -10.87 4.77 10.97
CA LEU A 303 -11.84 5.49 11.80
C LEU A 303 -13.28 5.44 11.26
N GLY A 304 -13.49 4.96 10.04
CA GLY A 304 -14.84 4.70 9.50
C GLY A 304 -15.61 3.68 10.35
N ASP A 305 -14.90 2.66 10.86
CA ASP A 305 -15.51 1.54 11.59
C ASP A 305 -14.99 1.40 13.04
N ARG A 306 -14.11 2.31 13.48
CA ARG A 306 -13.41 2.22 14.77
C ARG A 306 -13.25 3.55 15.48
N THR A 307 -13.17 3.51 16.80
CA THR A 307 -12.79 4.66 17.62
C THR A 307 -11.27 4.83 17.69
N PRO A 308 -10.75 6.03 18.00
CA PRO A 308 -9.32 6.24 18.24
C PRO A 308 -8.74 5.28 19.29
N ASP A 309 -9.46 5.03 20.38
CA ASP A 309 -9.03 4.13 21.45
C ASP A 309 -8.88 2.68 20.98
N GLN A 310 -9.84 2.19 20.18
CA GLN A 310 -9.76 0.86 19.58
C GLN A 310 -8.54 0.73 18.66
N LEU A 311 -8.22 1.78 17.89
CA LEU A 311 -7.03 1.81 17.04
C LEU A 311 -5.73 1.89 17.85
N GLY A 312 -5.73 2.61 18.98
CA GLY A 312 -4.61 2.64 19.93
C GLY A 312 -4.32 1.26 20.53
N VAL A 313 -5.35 0.57 21.02
CA VAL A 313 -5.24 -0.81 21.55
C VAL A 313 -4.74 -1.78 20.47
N ARG A 314 -5.27 -1.68 19.23
CA ARG A 314 -4.80 -2.45 18.07
C ARG A 314 -3.30 -2.20 17.84
N ALA A 315 -2.89 -0.94 17.77
CA ALA A 315 -1.51 -0.56 17.51
C ALA A 315 -0.56 -1.07 18.60
N ALA A 316 -0.92 -0.93 19.87
CA ALA A 316 -0.13 -1.44 21.00
C ALA A 316 0.03 -2.96 20.97
N ARG A 317 -1.06 -3.71 20.74
CA ARG A 317 -1.00 -5.18 20.64
C ARG A 317 -0.11 -5.62 19.49
N ARG A 318 -0.29 -5.02 18.30
CA ARG A 318 0.49 -5.37 17.11
C ARG A 318 1.95 -4.97 17.22
N TRP A 319 2.27 -3.86 17.89
CA TRP A 319 3.65 -3.42 18.11
C TRP A 319 4.50 -4.51 18.76
N THR A 320 3.98 -5.15 19.81
CA THR A 320 4.64 -6.28 20.48
C THR A 320 4.50 -7.59 19.69
N ALA A 321 3.29 -7.92 19.22
CA ALA A 321 3.03 -9.19 18.56
C ALA A 321 3.79 -9.35 17.23
N TYR A 322 3.99 -8.26 16.48
CA TYR A 322 4.65 -8.27 15.18
C TYR A 322 6.17 -8.10 15.33
N GLY A 323 6.67 -7.91 16.56
CA GLY A 323 8.10 -7.80 16.85
C GLY A 323 8.70 -6.40 16.65
N TYR A 324 7.92 -5.37 16.31
CA TYR A 324 8.46 -4.02 16.09
C TYR A 324 9.08 -3.40 17.33
N GLU A 325 8.59 -3.75 18.51
CA GLU A 325 9.21 -3.36 19.79
C GLU A 325 10.69 -3.79 19.84
N ARG A 326 10.96 -5.05 19.49
CA ARG A 326 12.30 -5.59 19.42
C ARG A 326 13.09 -4.93 18.29
N ASP A 327 12.51 -4.82 17.10
CA ASP A 327 13.19 -4.19 15.95
C ASP A 327 13.60 -2.75 16.24
N HIS A 328 12.78 -2.03 17.02
CA HIS A 328 13.10 -0.69 17.48
C HIS A 328 14.29 -0.69 18.45
N HIS A 329 14.29 -1.57 19.46
CA HIS A 329 15.39 -1.69 20.41
C HIS A 329 16.70 -2.14 19.77
N ASP A 330 16.62 -3.06 18.80
CA ASP A 330 17.77 -3.58 18.06
C ASP A 330 18.26 -2.59 16.98
N GLY A 331 17.56 -1.45 16.79
CA GLY A 331 17.92 -0.43 15.79
C GLY A 331 17.70 -0.85 14.34
N VAL A 332 16.93 -1.93 14.10
CA VAL A 332 16.68 -2.51 12.77
C VAL A 332 15.32 -2.10 12.18
N LEU A 333 14.59 -1.22 12.84
CA LEU A 333 13.29 -0.70 12.38
C LEU A 333 13.43 0.07 11.05
N ARG A 334 13.19 -0.61 9.93
CA ARG A 334 13.46 -0.08 8.58
C ARG A 334 12.65 1.17 8.21
N SER A 335 11.40 1.27 8.64
CA SER A 335 10.51 2.37 8.25
C SER A 335 9.44 2.63 9.32
N PRO A 336 9.59 3.70 10.13
CA PRO A 336 8.61 4.05 11.15
C PRO A 336 7.21 4.30 10.58
N LEU A 337 7.11 4.96 9.42
CA LEU A 337 5.82 5.18 8.74
C LEU A 337 5.18 3.88 8.25
N GLY A 338 5.97 2.98 7.65
CA GLY A 338 5.47 1.67 7.22
C GLY A 338 4.90 0.87 8.40
N VAL A 339 5.53 0.98 9.57
CA VAL A 339 5.06 0.35 10.80
C VAL A 339 3.73 0.96 11.24
N VAL A 340 3.59 2.29 11.30
CA VAL A 340 2.32 2.95 11.62
C VAL A 340 1.18 2.45 10.73
N GLU A 341 1.41 2.38 9.41
CA GLU A 341 0.41 1.90 8.46
C GLU A 341 0.05 0.43 8.69
N GLU A 342 1.02 -0.43 9.00
CA GLU A 342 0.82 -1.85 9.25
C GLU A 342 0.09 -2.10 10.58
N LEU A 343 0.40 -1.32 11.62
CA LEU A 343 -0.30 -1.34 12.91
C LEU A 343 -1.78 -0.96 12.78
N LEU A 344 -2.10 -0.04 11.87
CA LEU A 344 -3.43 0.56 11.78
C LEU A 344 -4.31 -0.02 10.66
N ARG A 345 -3.74 -0.67 9.65
CA ARG A 345 -4.52 -1.26 8.55
C ARG A 345 -5.42 -2.41 9.05
N PRO A 346 -6.63 -2.62 8.49
CA PRO A 346 -7.40 -3.83 8.76
C PRO A 346 -6.60 -5.10 8.51
N THR A 347 -6.90 -6.19 9.23
CA THR A 347 -6.23 -7.47 8.96
C THR A 347 -6.54 -7.92 7.53
N PRO A 348 -5.55 -8.16 6.66
CA PRO A 348 -5.83 -8.49 5.26
C PRO A 348 -6.33 -9.93 5.09
N TYR A 349 -6.22 -10.76 6.13
CA TYR A 349 -6.46 -12.19 6.03
C TYR A 349 -7.82 -12.63 6.60
N CYS A 350 -8.55 -11.77 7.30
CA CYS A 350 -9.87 -12.11 7.82
C CYS A 350 -10.92 -11.31 7.05
N PRO A 351 -11.92 -11.96 6.43
CA PRO A 351 -13.00 -11.24 5.73
C PRO A 351 -13.96 -10.54 6.71
N ASP A 352 -13.93 -10.91 7.99
CA ASP A 352 -14.79 -10.34 9.01
C ASP A 352 -14.29 -8.95 9.43
N THR A 353 -15.10 -7.93 9.17
CA THR A 353 -14.81 -6.53 9.50
C THR A 353 -14.78 -6.28 11.00
N GLU A 354 -15.34 -7.16 11.83
CA GLU A 354 -15.28 -7.10 13.28
C GLU A 354 -14.08 -7.84 13.86
N CYS A 355 -13.24 -8.46 13.02
CA CYS A 355 -12.06 -9.19 13.45
C CYS A 355 -10.83 -8.29 13.63
N GLU A 356 -10.24 -8.40 14.80
CA GLU A 356 -8.98 -7.79 15.22
C GLU A 356 -7.98 -8.88 15.54
N ASP A 357 -7.12 -9.22 14.57
CA ASP A 357 -6.03 -10.17 14.74
C ASP A 357 -6.48 -11.54 15.29
N GLY A 358 -7.71 -11.96 14.95
CA GLY A 358 -8.29 -13.21 15.41
C GLY A 358 -9.25 -13.09 16.60
N LEU A 359 -9.53 -11.88 17.09
CA LEU A 359 -10.54 -11.64 18.13
C LEU A 359 -11.66 -10.75 17.58
N ASN A 360 -12.92 -11.01 17.95
CA ASN A 360 -14.02 -10.12 17.60
C ASN A 360 -14.02 -8.90 18.54
N ILE A 361 -14.15 -7.68 17.99
CA ILE A 361 -14.02 -6.43 18.75
C ILE A 361 -15.05 -6.23 19.85
N HIS A 362 -16.27 -6.73 19.66
CA HIS A 362 -17.38 -6.47 20.55
C HIS A 362 -17.43 -7.51 21.67
N THR A 363 -17.04 -8.74 21.36
CA THR A 363 -17.16 -9.87 22.29
C THR A 363 -15.84 -10.25 22.96
N GLY A 364 -14.70 -9.89 22.36
CA GLY A 364 -13.38 -10.34 22.81
C GLY A 364 -13.11 -11.84 22.58
N HIS A 365 -14.06 -12.57 21.99
CA HIS A 365 -13.91 -14.00 21.68
C HIS A 365 -13.12 -14.22 20.39
N ALA A 366 -12.63 -15.45 20.21
CA ALA A 366 -11.99 -15.85 18.97
C ALA A 366 -12.92 -15.63 17.76
N CYS A 367 -12.40 -14.97 16.74
CA CYS A 367 -13.10 -14.76 15.47
C CYS A 367 -13.30 -16.11 14.77
N LYS A 368 -14.55 -16.48 14.49
CA LYS A 368 -14.92 -17.78 13.91
C LYS A 368 -14.17 -18.10 12.59
N PRO A 369 -14.09 -17.18 11.60
CA PRO A 369 -13.25 -17.39 10.42
C PRO A 369 -11.78 -17.67 10.73
N CYS A 370 -11.19 -16.93 11.67
CA CYS A 370 -9.80 -17.13 12.07
C CYS A 370 -9.59 -18.47 12.76
N GLU A 371 -10.50 -18.86 13.66
CA GLU A 371 -10.47 -20.14 14.35
C GLU A 371 -10.60 -21.32 13.37
N ALA A 372 -11.55 -21.24 12.42
CA ALA A 372 -11.72 -22.25 11.39
C ALA A 372 -10.45 -22.42 10.55
N ARG A 373 -9.84 -21.31 10.13
CA ARG A 373 -8.57 -21.33 9.38
C ARG A 373 -7.41 -21.89 10.19
N ILE A 374 -7.34 -21.60 11.49
CA ILE A 374 -6.30 -22.16 12.37
C ILE A 374 -6.49 -23.67 12.48
N LYS A 375 -7.73 -24.15 12.67
CA LYS A 375 -8.05 -25.58 12.72
C LYS A 375 -7.70 -26.27 11.40
N GLU A 376 -8.08 -25.68 10.26
CA GLU A 376 -7.76 -26.20 8.92
C GLU A 376 -6.24 -26.34 8.72
N ARG A 377 -5.47 -25.28 8.99
CA ARG A 377 -4.01 -25.31 8.90
C ARG A 377 -3.40 -26.36 9.82
N ARG A 378 -3.96 -26.56 11.02
CA ARG A 378 -3.52 -27.62 11.94
C ARG A 378 -3.81 -29.00 11.37
N THR A 379 -5.00 -29.21 10.79
CA THR A 379 -5.35 -30.49 10.15
C THR A 379 -4.50 -30.77 8.92
N ASP A 380 -4.15 -29.76 8.13
CA ASP A 380 -3.29 -29.90 6.96
C ASP A 380 -1.87 -30.30 7.35
N ARG A 381 -1.30 -29.65 8.39
CA ARG A 381 0.01 -30.03 8.93
C ARG A 381 0.02 -31.46 9.44
N LEU A 382 -0.99 -31.87 10.22
CA LEU A 382 -1.11 -33.24 10.73
C LEU A 382 -1.27 -34.26 9.60
N ALA A 383 -1.88 -33.87 8.49
CA ALA A 383 -2.02 -34.70 7.30
C ALA A 383 -0.78 -34.67 6.38
N GLY A 384 0.31 -33.99 6.77
CA GLY A 384 1.51 -33.82 5.93
C GLY A 384 1.28 -33.00 4.67
N ARG A 385 0.16 -32.27 4.57
CA ARG A 385 -0.09 -31.35 3.45
C ARG A 385 0.75 -30.10 3.62
N TRP A 386 1.31 -29.62 2.52
CA TRP A 386 2.03 -28.36 2.50
C TRP A 386 1.05 -27.23 2.83
N VAL A 387 1.26 -26.58 3.98
CA VAL A 387 0.53 -25.37 4.36
C VAL A 387 1.38 -24.19 3.91
N PRO A 388 0.88 -23.32 3.02
CA PRO A 388 1.61 -22.13 2.63
C PRO A 388 2.00 -21.33 3.88
N GLU A 389 3.30 -21.12 4.06
CA GLU A 389 3.87 -20.22 5.07
C GLU A 389 3.60 -18.74 4.74
N HIS A 390 2.52 -18.42 4.03
CA HIS A 390 1.98 -17.07 3.90
C HIS A 390 1.40 -16.58 5.25
N ARG A 391 2.20 -16.65 6.31
CA ARG A 391 2.32 -15.53 7.23
C ARG A 391 3.08 -14.43 6.46
N PRO A 392 2.69 -13.16 6.55
CA PRO A 392 3.56 -12.10 6.11
C PRO A 392 4.91 -12.33 6.82
N PRO A 393 6.03 -12.24 6.11
CA PRO A 393 7.35 -12.72 6.57
C PRO A 393 7.88 -12.04 7.85
N ARG A 394 7.11 -11.15 8.48
CA ARG A 394 7.42 -10.50 9.75
C ARG A 394 6.57 -10.94 10.93
N LEU A 395 5.41 -11.57 10.71
CA LEU A 395 4.46 -11.80 11.79
C LEU A 395 4.99 -12.76 12.88
N TYR A 396 5.93 -13.67 12.56
CA TYR A 396 6.43 -14.67 13.51
C TYR A 396 7.82 -15.24 13.18
N ARG A 397 8.60 -14.63 12.28
CA ARG A 397 9.70 -15.38 11.64
C ARG A 397 10.80 -15.81 12.61
N ASP A 398 11.00 -15.11 13.72
CA ASP A 398 12.13 -15.39 14.63
C ASP A 398 11.75 -15.43 16.11
N ARG A 399 10.47 -15.53 16.47
CA ARG A 399 10.10 -15.89 17.85
C ARG A 399 10.07 -17.39 17.94
N GLU A 400 11.00 -17.97 18.68
CA GLU A 400 10.93 -19.38 19.06
C GLU A 400 9.54 -19.63 19.68
N GLN A 401 8.96 -20.77 19.34
CA GLN A 401 7.61 -21.15 19.74
C GLN A 401 7.74 -22.22 20.81
N CYS A 402 6.78 -22.24 21.74
CA CYS A 402 6.66 -23.32 22.69
C CYS A 402 6.41 -24.64 21.96
N GLU A 403 7.21 -25.67 22.24
CA GLU A 403 7.10 -26.99 21.61
C GLU A 403 5.78 -27.71 21.96
N VAL A 404 5.09 -27.28 23.01
CA VAL A 404 3.83 -27.91 23.48
C VAL A 404 2.58 -27.26 22.86
N CYS A 405 2.55 -25.93 22.74
CA CYS A 405 1.34 -25.20 22.35
C CYS A 405 1.47 -24.33 21.10
N ASP A 406 2.64 -24.31 20.46
CA ASP A 406 2.98 -23.48 19.29
C ASP A 406 2.80 -21.96 19.50
N GLN A 407 2.62 -21.50 20.74
CA GLN A 407 2.56 -20.07 21.06
C GLN A 407 3.98 -19.49 21.06
N PRO A 408 4.20 -18.30 20.46
CA PRO A 408 5.49 -17.62 20.52
C PRO A 408 5.84 -17.21 21.95
N PHE A 409 7.12 -17.27 22.32
CA PHE A 409 7.53 -16.81 23.65
C PHE A 409 7.31 -15.31 23.83
N PRO A 410 6.67 -14.87 24.94
CA PRO A 410 6.61 -13.47 25.33
C PRO A 410 7.91 -13.07 26.04
N GLY A 411 9.04 -13.06 25.32
CA GLY A 411 10.33 -12.61 25.87
C GLY A 411 11.49 -13.56 25.58
N VAL A 412 12.36 -13.75 26.59
CA VAL A 412 13.48 -14.70 26.53
C VAL A 412 12.91 -16.11 26.39
N VAL A 413 13.52 -16.91 25.52
CA VAL A 413 13.14 -18.30 25.32
C VAL A 413 13.73 -19.12 26.48
N PRO A 414 12.90 -19.83 27.27
CA PRO A 414 13.39 -20.80 28.24
C PRO A 414 14.24 -21.87 27.54
N ASP A 415 15.27 -22.37 28.21
CA ASP A 415 16.20 -23.37 27.64
C ASP A 415 15.49 -24.66 27.17
N ASP A 416 14.39 -25.02 27.85
CA ASP A 416 13.57 -26.19 27.52
C ASP A 416 12.54 -25.95 26.42
N ARG A 417 12.42 -24.71 25.92
CA ARG A 417 11.45 -24.32 24.88
C ARG A 417 10.01 -24.69 25.24
N VAL A 418 9.64 -24.65 26.52
CA VAL A 418 8.26 -24.78 26.99
C VAL A 418 7.78 -23.47 27.65
N CYS A 419 6.59 -22.96 27.28
CA CYS A 419 6.06 -21.74 27.90
C CYS A 419 5.59 -21.98 29.32
N GLN A 420 5.57 -20.92 30.14
CA GLN A 420 5.23 -20.98 31.56
C GLN A 420 3.85 -21.61 31.83
N GLU A 421 2.86 -21.37 30.96
CA GLU A 421 1.53 -21.98 31.07
C GLU A 421 1.58 -23.49 30.83
N CYS A 422 2.36 -23.94 29.85
CA CYS A 422 2.56 -25.35 29.56
C CYS A 422 3.37 -26.04 30.68
N HIS A 423 4.38 -25.38 31.23
CA HIS A 423 5.10 -25.83 32.43
C HIS A 423 4.15 -26.04 33.60
N ALA A 424 3.35 -25.04 33.95
CA ALA A 424 2.35 -25.17 35.00
C ALA A 424 1.30 -26.26 34.71
N GLY A 425 1.04 -26.57 33.44
CA GLY A 425 0.22 -27.71 33.03
C GLY A 425 0.90 -29.06 33.28
N LEU A 426 2.18 -29.17 32.90
CA LEU A 426 2.99 -30.37 33.09
C LEU A 426 3.25 -30.65 34.57
N ASP A 427 3.54 -29.63 35.38
CA ASP A 427 3.74 -29.75 36.83
C ASP A 427 2.47 -30.22 37.54
N ARG A 428 1.30 -29.68 37.15
CA ARG A 428 0.01 -30.15 37.68
C ARG A 428 -0.27 -31.60 37.30
N ALA A 429 0.06 -32.00 36.08
CA ALA A 429 -0.07 -33.39 35.65
C ALA A 429 0.89 -34.31 36.41
N ALA A 430 2.15 -33.88 36.62
CA ALA A 430 3.14 -34.61 37.38
C ALA A 430 2.76 -34.73 38.86
N ALA A 431 2.23 -33.67 39.49
CA ALA A 431 1.74 -33.69 40.86
C ALA A 431 0.52 -34.62 41.02
N HIS A 432 -0.34 -34.73 40.00
CA HIS A 432 -1.43 -35.70 39.99
C HIS A 432 -0.94 -37.15 39.90
N VAL A 433 0.14 -37.40 39.16
CA VAL A 433 0.77 -38.73 39.07
C VAL A 433 1.55 -39.06 40.35
N ASN A 434 2.21 -38.07 40.94
CA ASN A 434 3.08 -38.20 42.11
C ASN A 434 2.36 -37.90 43.44
N GLY A 435 1.03 -37.95 43.46
CA GLY A 435 0.19 -37.79 44.64
C GLY A 435 0.31 -38.94 45.66
N THR A 436 1.53 -39.24 46.10
CA THR A 436 1.83 -39.74 47.46
C THR A 436 2.77 -38.70 48.09
N PRO A 437 2.44 -38.12 49.27
CA PRO A 437 3.06 -36.87 49.69
C PRO A 437 4.44 -37.10 50.31
N ALA A 438 5.42 -36.28 49.94
CA ALA A 438 6.66 -36.11 50.69
C ALA A 438 7.13 -34.65 50.64
N GLY A 439 7.03 -33.99 51.80
CA GLY A 439 8.03 -33.07 52.36
C GLY A 439 8.38 -31.80 51.57
N GLU A 440 7.88 -30.67 52.06
CA GLU A 440 8.41 -29.33 51.77
C GLU A 440 9.92 -29.24 52.03
N ALA A 441 10.66 -28.68 51.06
CA ALA A 441 11.99 -28.12 51.26
C ALA A 441 12.02 -26.68 50.72
N PRO A 442 12.85 -25.78 51.29
CA PRO A 442 12.78 -24.34 51.03
C PRO A 442 13.49 -23.97 49.72
N VAL A 443 12.83 -23.13 48.92
CA VAL A 443 13.36 -22.59 47.67
C VAL A 443 14.32 -21.44 47.97
N GLU A 444 15.60 -21.65 47.68
CA GLU A 444 16.62 -20.59 47.58
C GLU A 444 16.37 -19.79 46.30
N THR A 445 16.02 -18.52 46.43
CA THR A 445 15.84 -17.59 45.31
C THR A 445 17.19 -17.10 44.80
N ASP A 446 17.53 -17.52 43.58
CA ASP A 446 18.66 -17.01 42.81
C ASP A 446 18.42 -15.55 42.37
N PRO A 447 19.27 -14.57 42.78
CA PRO A 447 19.08 -13.16 42.46
C PRO A 447 19.31 -12.80 40.97
N GLY A 448 19.62 -13.76 40.10
CA GLY A 448 19.86 -13.52 38.67
C GLY A 448 18.64 -13.57 37.74
N ASN A 449 17.48 -14.07 38.20
CA ASN A 449 16.39 -14.43 37.30
C ASN A 449 15.28 -13.36 37.23
N CYS A 450 15.44 -12.36 36.34
CA CYS A 450 14.44 -11.30 36.08
C CYS A 450 13.29 -11.83 35.18
N ALA A 451 12.43 -12.73 35.68
CA ALA A 451 11.23 -13.22 34.98
C ALA A 451 9.94 -12.61 35.56
N ALA A 452 9.60 -11.37 35.18
CA ALA A 452 8.30 -10.75 35.50
C ALA A 452 7.88 -9.70 34.44
N PRO A 453 6.57 -9.47 34.21
CA PRO A 453 6.03 -8.62 33.13
C PRO A 453 6.30 -7.11 33.38
N PRO A 454 6.00 -6.20 32.43
CA PRO A 454 6.75 -4.96 32.25
C PRO A 454 6.41 -3.93 33.34
N SER A 455 7.12 -4.01 34.45
CA SER A 455 7.10 -3.03 35.52
C SER A 455 8.34 -2.13 35.43
N SER A 456 8.37 -1.03 36.19
CA SER A 456 9.55 -0.17 36.35
C SER A 456 10.78 -0.92 36.89
N ALA A 457 10.60 -2.12 37.44
CA ALA A 457 11.70 -3.00 37.84
C ALA A 457 12.36 -3.70 36.64
N TYR A 458 11.60 -4.06 35.60
CA TYR A 458 12.16 -4.62 34.37
C TYR A 458 13.07 -3.61 33.63
N ARG A 459 12.63 -2.34 33.55
CA ARG A 459 13.45 -1.26 32.95
C ARG A 459 14.76 -1.05 33.71
N ARG A 460 14.71 -1.01 35.05
CA ARG A 460 15.91 -0.91 35.89
C ARG A 460 16.84 -2.12 35.76
N CYS A 461 16.31 -3.33 35.67
CA CYS A 461 17.11 -4.55 35.44
C CYS A 461 17.84 -4.50 34.08
N ARG A 462 17.17 -4.04 33.01
CA ARG A 462 17.78 -3.85 31.67
C ARG A 462 18.85 -2.75 31.65
N GLU A 463 18.59 -1.62 32.30
CA GLU A 463 19.57 -0.53 32.42
C GLU A 463 20.83 -1.00 33.18
N GLN A 464 20.68 -1.78 34.24
CA GLN A 464 21.80 -2.38 34.95
C GLN A 464 22.60 -3.35 34.09
N GLN A 465 21.94 -4.25 33.33
CA GLN A 465 22.64 -5.18 32.44
C GLN A 465 23.40 -4.45 31.30
N ALA A 466 22.84 -3.37 30.77
CA ALA A 466 23.51 -2.53 29.78
C ALA A 466 24.75 -1.84 30.39
N GLN A 467 24.65 -1.33 31.62
CA GLN A 467 25.77 -0.73 32.33
C GLN A 467 26.88 -1.76 32.63
N THR A 468 26.53 -2.95 33.10
CA THR A 468 27.52 -4.02 33.36
C THR A 468 28.28 -4.45 32.10
N ARG A 469 27.60 -4.46 30.93
CA ARG A 469 28.28 -4.72 29.64
C ARG A 469 29.22 -3.59 29.24
N LEU A 470 28.83 -2.34 29.46
CA LEU A 470 29.71 -1.19 29.20
C LEU A 470 30.94 -1.20 30.12
N ASP A 471 30.74 -1.48 31.41
CA ASP A 471 31.83 -1.57 32.38
C ASP A 471 32.78 -2.74 32.04
N ALA A 472 32.25 -3.87 31.60
CA ALA A 472 33.05 -5.01 31.14
C ALA A 472 33.89 -4.69 29.89
N LEU A 473 33.41 -3.82 29.00
CA LEU A 473 34.15 -3.35 27.82
C LEU A 473 35.21 -2.29 28.17
N GLN A 474 35.02 -1.54 29.27
CA GLN A 474 35.94 -0.51 29.72
C GLN A 474 37.00 -1.04 30.70
N SER A 475 36.83 -2.25 31.22
CA SER A 475 37.80 -2.87 32.11
C SER A 475 39.07 -3.26 31.32
N PRO A 476 40.24 -2.67 31.60
CA PRO A 476 41.46 -2.97 30.87
C PRO A 476 41.81 -4.44 31.08
N ALA A 477 41.98 -5.18 29.99
CA ALA A 477 42.36 -6.59 30.03
C ALA A 477 43.59 -6.75 30.93
N ALA A 478 43.46 -7.58 31.97
CA ALA A 478 44.54 -7.84 32.90
C ALA A 478 45.76 -8.38 32.11
N PRO A 479 46.97 -7.84 32.33
CA PRO A 479 48.15 -8.33 31.65
C PRO A 479 48.43 -9.76 32.13
N PHE A 480 48.50 -10.68 31.17
CA PHE A 480 48.90 -12.07 31.37
C PHE A 480 50.38 -12.21 31.71
#